data_AF-A0A0U1QTE6-F1
#
_entry.id   AF-A0A0U1QTE6-F1
#
_cell.length_a   1.000
_cell.length_b   1.000
_cell.length_c   1.000
_cell.angle_alpha   90.00
_cell.angle_beta   90.00
_cell.angle_gamma   90.00
#
_symmetry.space_group_name_H-M   'P 1'
#
loop_
_entity.id
_entity.type
_entity.pdbx_description
1 polymer ?
#
loop_
_entity_poly.entity_id
_entity_poly.type
_entity_poly.pdbx_seq_one_letter_code
_entity_poly.pdbx_strand_id
1 'polypeptide(L)' 'MMNKTEWLMRLRRCTTMETLEQIIERKKYTLSADELETFNSAADHRLAELTMNKLYDKIPASVWQHIK' A
#
# COMPACT_ATOMS: atom_id res chain seq x y z
N MET A 1 -3.78 -17.89 -1.04
CA MET A 1 -3.14 -16.62 -1.43
C MET A 1 -4.02 -15.47 -0.97
N MET A 2 -3.44 -14.51 -0.26
CA MET A 2 -4.16 -13.27 0.06
C MET A 2 -4.26 -12.40 -1.19
N ASN A 3 -5.44 -11.86 -1.46
CA ASN A 3 -5.67 -10.97 -2.60
C ASN A 3 -5.25 -9.53 -2.27
N LYS A 4 -5.00 -8.71 -3.30
CA LYS A 4 -4.67 -7.28 -3.17
C LYS A 4 -5.63 -6.53 -2.24
N THR A 5 -6.94 -6.78 -2.35
CA THR A 5 -7.97 -6.12 -1.54
C THR A 5 -7.85 -6.43 -0.05
N GLU A 6 -7.53 -7.67 0.31
CA GLU A 6 -7.32 -8.09 1.70
C GLU A 6 -6.11 -7.38 2.32
N TRP A 7 -5.02 -7.28 1.55
CA TRP A 7 -3.85 -6.49 1.95
C TRP A 7 -4.20 -5.02 2.11
N LEU A 8 -4.90 -4.42 1.13
CA LEU A 8 -5.30 -3.02 1.18
C LEU A 8 -6.19 -2.72 2.39
N MET A 9 -7.15 -3.58 2.72
CA MET A 9 -8.01 -3.42 3.89
C MET A 9 -7.21 -3.46 5.20
N ARG A 10 -6.16 -4.29 5.29
CA ARG A 10 -5.24 -4.28 6.44
C ARG A 10 -4.41 -3.01 6.49
N LEU A 11 -3.85 -2.58 5.36
CA LEU A 11 -3.03 -1.37 5.25
C LEU A 11 -3.85 -0.08 5.47
N ARG A 12 -5.16 -0.10 5.18
CA ARG A 12 -6.09 1.00 5.49
C ARG A 12 -6.23 1.27 6.99
N ARG A 13 -5.89 0.32 7.86
CA ARG A 13 -5.82 0.55 9.30
C ARG A 13 -4.63 1.44 9.70
N CYS A 14 -3.60 1.51 8.85
CA CYS A 14 -2.44 2.36 9.06
C CYS A 14 -2.80 3.79 8.64
N THR A 15 -2.75 4.73 9.58
CA THR A 15 -3.10 6.14 9.35
C THR A 15 -1.90 7.01 9.03
N THR A 16 -0.67 6.50 9.20
CA THR A 16 0.57 7.25 8.96
C THR A 16 1.47 6.53 7.97
N MET A 17 2.24 7.33 7.20
CA MET A 17 3.23 6.82 6.24
C MET A 17 4.32 6.01 6.93
N GLU A 18 4.78 6.46 8.11
CA GLU A 18 5.80 5.75 8.91
C GLU A 18 5.37 4.31 9.26
N THR A 19 4.11 4.11 9.67
CA THR A 19 3.61 2.76 9.97
C THR A 19 3.52 1.91 8.70
N LEU A 20 3.13 2.50 7.56
CA LEU A 20 3.09 1.81 6.28
C LEU A 20 4.50 1.34 5.88
N GLU A 21 5.51 2.21 5.95
CA GLU A 21 6.90 1.89 5.61
C GLU A 21 7.47 0.77 6.49
N GLN A 22 7.24 0.82 7.81
CA GLN A 22 7.68 -0.26 8.72
C GLN A 22 7.04 -1.61 8.39
N ILE A 23 5.78 -1.62 7.94
CA ILE A 23 5.10 -2.85 7.52
C ILE A 23 5.66 -3.35 6.21
N ILE A 24 5.90 -2.46 5.23
CA ILE A 24 6.51 -2.82 3.94
C ILE A 24 7.87 -3.47 4.18
N GLU A 25 8.71 -2.85 5.02
CA GLU A 25 10.03 -3.37 5.35
C GLU A 25 9.95 -4.74 6.01
N ARG A 26 9.13 -4.91 7.06
CA ARG A 26 8.93 -6.22 7.70
C ARG A 26 8.40 -7.26 6.73
N LYS A 27 7.44 -6.90 5.88
CA LYS A 27 6.83 -7.83 4.93
C LYS A 27 7.77 -8.21 3.81
N LYS A 28 8.69 -7.34 3.41
CA LYS A 28 9.72 -7.64 2.42
C LYS A 28 10.61 -8.84 2.80
N TYR A 29 10.91 -9.00 4.09
CA TYR A 29 11.68 -10.14 4.59
C TYR A 29 10.82 -11.35 4.97
N THR A 30 9.49 -11.18 5.06
CA THR A 30 8.56 -12.23 5.50
C THR A 30 7.84 -12.91 4.33
N LEU A 31 7.54 -12.15 3.27
CA LEU A 31 6.77 -12.62 2.12
C LEU A 31 7.67 -13.12 1.01
N SER A 32 7.17 -14.09 0.24
CA SER A 32 7.81 -14.53 -1.01
C SER A 32 7.57 -13.52 -2.12
N ALA A 33 8.41 -13.54 -3.16
CA ALA A 33 8.34 -12.57 -4.28
C ALA A 33 6.95 -12.45 -4.93
N ASP A 34 6.23 -13.57 -5.07
CA ASP A 34 4.86 -13.63 -5.62
C ASP A 34 3.84 -12.86 -4.73
N GLU A 35 3.88 -13.11 -3.42
CA GLU A 35 3.02 -12.39 -2.46
C GLU A 35 3.43 -10.92 -2.33
N LEU A 36 4.72 -10.63 -2.49
CA LEU A 36 5.29 -9.31 -2.41
C LEU A 36 4.82 -8.42 -3.56
N GLU A 37 4.61 -8.97 -4.76
CA GLU A 37 4.04 -8.25 -5.90
C GLU A 37 2.59 -7.80 -5.62
N THR A 38 1.78 -8.72 -5.07
CA THR A 38 0.39 -8.42 -4.67
C THR A 38 0.35 -7.41 -3.51
N PHE A 39 1.27 -7.54 -2.55
CA PHE A 39 1.39 -6.64 -1.40
C PHE A 39 1.84 -5.24 -1.83
N ASN A 40 2.84 -5.11 -2.70
CA ASN A 40 3.31 -3.83 -3.22
C ASN A 40 2.18 -3.08 -3.92
N SER A 41 1.41 -3.76 -4.77
CA SER A 41 0.23 -3.17 -5.40
C SER A 41 -0.80 -2.59 -4.41
N ALA A 42 -0.95 -3.20 -3.23
CA ALA A 42 -1.82 -2.68 -2.16
C ALA A 42 -1.15 -1.55 -1.36
N ALA A 43 0.16 -1.65 -1.13
CA ALA A 43 0.97 -0.63 -0.47
C ALA A 43 1.00 0.67 -1.26
N ASP A 44 1.26 0.61 -2.56
CA ASP A 44 1.22 1.74 -3.49
C ASP A 44 -0.15 2.45 -3.49
N HIS A 45 -1.23 1.67 -3.48
CA HIS A 45 -2.59 2.21 -3.35
C HIS A 45 -2.75 2.95 -2.02
N ARG A 46 -2.31 2.34 -0.92
CA ARG A 46 -2.40 2.98 0.40
C ARG A 46 -1.53 4.23 0.50
N LEU A 47 -0.34 4.21 -0.09
CA LEU A 47 0.59 5.33 -0.17
C LEU A 47 -0.07 6.52 -0.87
N ALA A 48 -0.73 6.28 -1.99
CA ALA A 48 -1.51 7.29 -2.70
C ALA A 48 -2.62 7.90 -1.84
N GLU A 49 -3.35 7.07 -1.08
CA GLU A 49 -4.40 7.54 -0.18
C GLU A 49 -3.84 8.40 0.96
N LEU A 50 -2.68 8.03 1.52
CA LEU A 50 -2.02 8.77 2.59
C LEU A 50 -1.46 10.10 2.10
N THR A 51 -0.77 10.12 0.95
CA THR A 51 -0.21 11.34 0.34
C THR A 51 -1.29 12.37 0.03
N MET A 52 -2.45 11.91 -0.43
CA MET A 52 -3.60 12.77 -0.74
C MET A 52 -4.53 13.01 0.46
N ASN A 53 -4.27 12.34 1.58
CA ASN A 53 -5.14 12.30 2.76
C ASN A 53 -6.63 12.01 2.41
N LYS A 54 -6.86 11.14 1.41
CA LYS A 54 -8.19 10.81 0.88
C LYS A 54 -8.24 9.36 0.41
N LEU A 55 -9.33 8.66 0.74
CA LEU A 55 -9.56 7.30 0.26
C LEU A 55 -10.01 7.32 -1.21
N TYR A 56 -9.36 6.50 -2.04
CA TYR A 56 -9.67 6.37 -3.46
C TYR A 56 -10.04 4.93 -3.76
N ASP A 57 -11.06 4.74 -4.59
CA ASP A 57 -11.40 3.41 -5.12
C ASP A 57 -10.46 3.03 -6.27
N LYS A 58 -10.11 4.02 -7.09
CA LYS A 58 -9.04 3.95 -8.10
C LYS A 58 -8.15 5.17 -7.98
N ILE A 59 -6.83 4.94 -7.94
CA ILE A 59 -5.84 6.02 -7.86
C ILE A 59 -5.76 6.72 -9.23
N PRO A 60 -6.06 8.02 -9.32
CA PRO A 60 -5.86 8.80 -10.55
C PRO A 60 -4.39 8.84 -10.95
N ALA A 61 -4.12 8.90 -12.26
CA ALA A 61 -2.77 9.05 -12.81
C ALA A 61 -2.00 10.23 -12.17
N SER A 62 -2.69 11.34 -11.96
CA SER A 62 -2.13 12.55 -11.34
C SER A 62 -1.61 12.31 -9.92
N VAL A 63 -2.22 11.40 -9.16
CA VAL A 63 -1.78 11.14 -7.78
C VAL A 63 -0.39 10.49 -7.76
N TRP A 64 -0.09 9.62 -8.72
CA TRP A 64 1.24 9.03 -8.85
C TRP A 64 2.35 10.07 -9.08
N GLN A 65 2.02 11.24 -9.62
CA GLN A 65 3.00 12.33 -9.77
C GLN A 65 3.36 13.01 -8.44
N HIS A 66 2.52 12.84 -7.40
CA HIS A 66 2.75 13.38 -6.06
C HIS A 66 3.45 12.39 -5.13
N ILE A 67 3.52 11.13 -5.53
CA ILE A 67 4.23 10.07 -4.82
C ILE A 67 5.66 10.07 -5.36
N LYS A 68 6.65 10.18 -4.47
CA LYS A 68 8.08 10.20 -4.81
C LYS A 68 8.78 8.98 -4.27
#